data_AF-A0A9E3NX05-F1
#
_entry.id   AF-A0A9E3NX05-F1
#
_cell.length_a   1.000
_cell.length_b   1.000
_cell.length_c   1.000
_cell.angle_alpha   90.00
_cell.angle_beta   90.00
_cell.angle_gamma   90.00
#
_symmetry.space_group_name_H-M   'P 1'
#
loop_
_entity.id
_entity.type
_entity.pdbx_description
1 polymer ?
#
loop_
_entity_poly.entity_id
_entity_poly.type
_entity_poly.pdbx_seq_one_letter_code
_entity_poly.pdbx_strand_id
1 'polypeptide(L)'
;MRARVRRRLLLALLALPVAWACGREITIPDDVTPDAGPGEDAGADVAVDAIPDDAGLDVADVTCPLVTPDESAGVFVAPSGVNGASCGTKSAPCKTIAFGITRAVDKPTVYVARGTYVEHVTLKKDLEIVGGWDVTAGAWSRSCIEPEDATVIRAPSAERVTVEARDLGGEARLTLLRIESKGQSQVGAGESLYGVVATGASTSLALSNVRIEVVGAGSGTNGRPG
;
A
#
# COMPACT_ATOMS: atom_id res chain seq x y z
N MET A 1 -53.33 0.75 -1.06
CA MET A 1 -52.92 1.51 -2.26
C MET A 1 -51.48 1.15 -2.60
N ARG A 2 -51.24 0.49 -3.75
CA ARG A 2 -49.92 0.01 -4.17
C ARG A 2 -49.33 0.97 -5.21
N ALA A 3 -48.21 1.63 -4.91
CA ALA A 3 -47.51 2.50 -5.85
C ALA A 3 -46.36 1.73 -6.54
N ARG A 4 -46.49 1.53 -7.86
CA ARG A 4 -45.43 1.00 -8.74
C ARG A 4 -44.66 2.19 -9.32
N VAL A 5 -43.38 2.35 -9.01
CA VAL A 5 -42.51 3.33 -9.68
C VAL A 5 -41.70 2.61 -10.76
N ARG A 6 -41.84 3.09 -12.01
CA ARG A 6 -41.33 2.47 -13.23
C ARG A 6 -39.89 2.90 -13.52
N ARG A 7 -39.05 1.89 -13.78
CA ARG A 7 -37.71 1.91 -14.36
C ARG A 7 -37.75 2.50 -15.78
N ARG A 8 -36.90 3.49 -16.10
CA ARG A 8 -36.65 3.92 -17.49
C ARG A 8 -35.14 3.97 -17.75
N LEU A 9 -34.69 2.95 -18.47
CA LEU A 9 -33.44 2.90 -19.23
C LEU A 9 -33.53 3.91 -20.39
N LEU A 10 -32.47 4.69 -20.63
CA LEU A 10 -32.28 5.43 -21.88
C LEU A 10 -30.85 5.16 -22.36
N LEU A 11 -30.73 4.20 -23.28
CA LEU A 11 -29.58 4.05 -24.18
C LEU A 11 -29.70 5.15 -25.26
N ALA A 12 -28.66 5.94 -25.44
CA ALA A 12 -28.49 6.77 -26.63
C ALA A 12 -27.25 6.29 -27.38
N LEU A 13 -27.49 5.53 -28.44
CA LEU A 13 -26.54 5.24 -29.51
C LEU A 13 -26.43 6.48 -30.41
N LEU A 14 -25.24 7.03 -30.58
CA LEU A 14 -24.91 8.02 -31.60
C LEU A 14 -23.63 7.57 -32.30
N ALA A 15 -23.72 7.47 -33.63
CA ALA A 15 -22.69 6.98 -34.54
C ALA A 15 -22.01 8.15 -35.30
N LEU A 16 -20.89 7.80 -35.95
CA LEU A 16 -20.17 8.46 -37.08
C LEU A 16 -19.04 9.46 -36.73
N PRO A 17 -18.03 9.68 -37.62
CA PRO A 17 -17.33 8.75 -38.53
C PRO A 17 -15.79 8.89 -38.52
N VAL A 18 -15.16 8.02 -39.31
CA VAL A 18 -13.73 7.85 -39.65
C VAL A 18 -13.06 9.14 -40.17
N ALA A 19 -11.84 9.42 -39.70
CA ALA A 19 -10.89 10.31 -40.35
C ALA A 19 -9.50 9.67 -40.40
N TRP A 20 -9.03 9.44 -41.63
CA TRP A 20 -7.66 9.15 -42.01
C TRP A 20 -6.71 10.24 -41.49
N ALA A 21 -5.60 9.85 -40.86
CA ALA A 21 -4.43 10.69 -40.69
C ALA A 21 -3.24 9.99 -41.35
N CYS A 22 -2.75 10.61 -42.41
CA CYS A 22 -1.61 10.15 -43.20
C CYS A 22 -0.33 10.10 -42.37
N GLY A 23 0.42 9.01 -42.51
CA GLY A 23 1.81 8.93 -42.08
C GLY A 23 2.65 9.99 -42.79
N ARG A 24 3.53 10.66 -42.04
CA ARG A 24 4.62 11.44 -42.62
C ARG A 24 5.91 10.69 -42.34
N GLU A 25 6.47 10.22 -43.45
CA GLU A 25 7.80 9.65 -43.59
C GLU A 25 8.84 10.74 -43.29
N ILE A 26 9.71 10.47 -42.33
CA ILE A 26 10.85 11.33 -41.99
C ILE A 26 12.03 10.83 -42.80
N THR A 27 12.32 11.52 -43.90
CA THR A 27 13.58 11.38 -44.64
C THR A 27 14.68 12.12 -43.86
N ILE A 28 15.68 11.38 -43.41
CA ILE A 28 16.94 11.94 -42.90
C ILE A 28 17.90 11.97 -44.09
N PRO A 29 18.43 13.13 -44.50
CA PRO A 29 19.44 13.21 -45.56
C PRO A 29 20.81 12.79 -45.03
N ASP A 30 21.39 11.77 -45.68
CA ASP A 30 22.83 11.49 -45.68
C ASP A 30 23.55 12.56 -46.51
N ASP A 31 24.45 13.33 -45.89
CA ASP A 31 25.70 13.78 -46.51
C ASP A 31 26.61 14.44 -45.46
N VAL A 32 27.60 13.69 -44.96
CA VAL A 32 28.86 14.28 -44.49
C VAL A 32 29.98 13.29 -44.80
N THR A 33 30.73 13.57 -45.86
CA THR A 33 32.04 12.96 -46.11
C THR A 33 33.12 13.80 -45.45
N PRO A 34 34.11 13.17 -44.81
CA PRO A 34 35.46 13.72 -44.81
C PRO A 34 36.45 12.72 -45.42
N ASP A 35 37.16 13.23 -46.42
CA ASP A 35 38.34 12.66 -47.07
C ASP A 35 39.58 12.70 -46.16
N ALA A 36 40.58 11.90 -46.54
CA ALA A 36 42.00 11.92 -46.21
C ALA A 36 42.55 10.99 -45.09
N GLY A 37 43.25 9.95 -45.54
CA GLY A 37 44.56 9.56 -44.97
C GLY A 37 44.78 8.05 -44.74
N PRO A 38 45.72 7.38 -45.44
CA PRO A 38 46.20 6.05 -45.09
C PRO A 38 47.45 6.15 -44.19
N GLY A 39 47.53 5.31 -43.16
CA GLY A 39 48.73 5.22 -42.32
C GLY A 39 48.53 4.38 -41.06
N GLU A 40 49.04 3.15 -41.12
CA GLU A 40 49.69 2.35 -40.07
C GLU A 40 49.56 2.82 -38.61
N ASP A 41 49.02 1.98 -37.73
CA ASP A 41 49.85 1.24 -36.75
C ASP A 41 49.01 0.41 -35.77
N ALA A 42 49.49 -0.80 -35.50
CA ALA A 42 49.01 -1.67 -34.46
C ALA A 42 49.37 -1.08 -33.08
N GLY A 43 48.37 -0.81 -32.26
CA GLY A 43 48.56 -0.34 -30.89
C GLY A 43 47.37 -0.69 -30.02
N ALA A 44 47.59 -1.67 -29.14
CA ALA A 44 46.74 -2.12 -28.05
C ALA A 44 45.74 -1.09 -27.49
N ASP A 45 44.44 -1.37 -27.67
CA ASP A 45 43.39 -0.78 -26.84
C ASP A 45 42.82 -1.85 -25.90
N VAL A 46 43.20 -1.63 -24.64
CA VAL A 46 42.53 -2.00 -23.38
C VAL A 46 41.22 -2.74 -23.60
N ALA A 47 41.19 -4.00 -23.15
CA ALA A 47 39.95 -4.72 -22.91
C ALA A 47 39.04 -3.81 -22.09
N VAL A 48 38.01 -3.27 -22.74
CA VAL A 48 36.85 -2.76 -22.04
C VAL A 48 36.31 -3.97 -21.32
N ASP A 49 36.61 -4.02 -20.02
CA ASP A 49 36.07 -4.99 -19.09
C ASP A 49 34.58 -5.06 -19.38
N ALA A 50 34.15 -6.19 -19.94
CA ALA A 50 32.77 -6.44 -20.22
C ALA A 50 32.07 -6.33 -18.88
N ILE A 51 31.42 -5.19 -18.63
CA ILE A 51 30.36 -5.14 -17.63
C ILE A 51 29.47 -6.29 -18.05
N PRO A 52 29.37 -7.38 -17.26
CA PRO A 52 28.50 -8.47 -17.64
C PRO A 52 27.13 -7.83 -17.84
N ASP A 53 26.63 -7.96 -19.07
CA ASP A 53 25.26 -7.63 -19.42
C ASP A 53 24.39 -8.07 -18.27
N ASP A 54 23.74 -7.07 -17.68
CA ASP A 54 22.49 -7.16 -16.96
C ASP A 54 22.09 -8.62 -16.74
N ALA A 55 22.65 -9.21 -15.68
CA ALA A 55 22.16 -10.47 -15.15
C ALA A 55 20.77 -10.13 -14.63
N GLY A 56 19.83 -10.12 -15.58
CA GLY A 56 18.43 -9.95 -15.35
C GLY A 56 18.12 -10.87 -14.19
N LEU A 57 17.70 -10.27 -13.08
CA LEU A 57 17.09 -11.02 -12.01
C LEU A 57 15.86 -11.66 -12.64
N ASP A 58 16.03 -12.87 -13.16
CA ASP A 58 14.95 -13.70 -13.63
C ASP A 58 13.97 -13.78 -12.45
N VAL A 59 12.74 -13.33 -12.67
CA VAL A 59 11.62 -13.40 -11.72
C VAL A 59 11.31 -14.83 -11.22
N ALA A 60 12.10 -15.82 -11.65
CA ALA A 60 12.06 -17.22 -11.26
C ALA A 60 12.80 -17.56 -9.96
N ASP A 61 13.63 -16.66 -9.40
CA ASP A 61 14.34 -16.92 -8.12
C ASP A 61 13.96 -15.94 -6.99
N VAL A 62 12.70 -15.51 -6.95
CA VAL A 62 12.15 -14.93 -5.70
C VAL A 62 11.86 -16.10 -4.76
N THR A 63 12.87 -16.52 -4.00
CA THR A 63 12.68 -17.48 -2.90
C THR A 63 11.85 -16.81 -1.80
N CYS A 64 10.54 -17.03 -1.86
CA CYS A 64 9.60 -16.59 -0.84
C CYS A 64 9.84 -17.30 0.49
N PRO A 65 9.87 -16.59 1.63
CA PRO A 65 9.88 -17.25 2.93
C PRO A 65 8.55 -18.00 3.12
N LEU A 66 8.60 -19.33 3.23
CA LEU A 66 7.44 -20.17 3.54
C LEU A 66 7.13 -20.08 5.04
N VAL A 67 6.62 -18.92 5.46
CA VAL A 67 6.15 -18.68 6.82
C VAL A 67 4.64 -18.85 6.83
N THR A 68 4.15 -19.63 7.78
CA THR A 68 2.72 -19.79 8.05
C THR A 68 2.36 -19.08 9.36
N PRO A 69 1.17 -18.46 9.44
CA PRO A 69 0.75 -17.78 10.65
C PRO A 69 0.36 -18.79 11.74
N ASP A 70 0.63 -18.48 13.00
CA ASP A 70 0.23 -19.31 14.13
C ASP A 70 -1.26 -19.07 14.47
N GLU A 71 -2.10 -20.02 14.11
CA GLU A 71 -3.55 -19.92 14.33
C GLU A 71 -3.93 -19.89 15.83
N SER A 72 -3.09 -20.45 16.70
CA SER A 72 -3.33 -20.48 18.14
C SER A 72 -3.05 -19.12 18.79
N ALA A 73 -2.02 -18.41 18.33
CA ALA A 73 -1.61 -17.11 18.84
C ALA A 73 -2.19 -15.91 18.06
N GLY A 74 -2.87 -16.16 16.93
CA GLY A 74 -3.30 -15.12 15.98
C GLY A 74 -4.80 -14.92 15.81
N VAL A 75 -5.20 -13.66 15.61
CA VAL A 75 -6.47 -13.26 15.01
C VAL A 75 -6.26 -12.88 13.55
N PHE A 76 -7.15 -13.31 12.67
CA PHE A 76 -7.04 -13.08 11.23
C PHE A 76 -7.96 -11.95 10.74
N VAL A 77 -7.41 -11.05 9.94
CA VAL A 77 -8.12 -9.90 9.35
C VAL A 77 -7.88 -9.87 7.84
N ALA A 78 -8.94 -9.81 7.04
CA ALA A 78 -8.86 -9.72 5.60
C ALA A 78 -9.97 -8.81 5.05
N PRO A 79 -9.75 -8.09 3.93
CA PRO A 79 -10.76 -7.18 3.39
C PRO A 79 -12.03 -7.90 2.90
N SER A 80 -11.89 -9.18 2.54
CA SER A 80 -12.97 -10.10 2.17
C SER A 80 -13.72 -10.70 3.36
N GLY A 81 -13.25 -10.46 4.59
CA GLY A 81 -13.84 -10.95 5.83
C GLY A 81 -15.15 -10.26 6.21
N VAL A 82 -15.65 -10.62 7.39
CA VAL A 82 -16.90 -10.09 7.96
C VAL A 82 -16.69 -9.73 9.42
N ASN A 83 -17.14 -8.55 9.86
CA ASN A 83 -17.13 -8.15 11.26
C ASN A 83 -18.30 -8.78 12.04
N GLY A 84 -18.27 -10.11 12.17
CA GLY A 84 -19.29 -10.89 12.87
C GLY A 84 -18.90 -11.27 14.30
N ALA A 85 -19.83 -11.88 15.02
CA ALA A 85 -19.63 -12.38 16.38
C ALA A 85 -18.50 -13.43 16.50
N SER A 86 -18.17 -14.11 15.41
CA SER A 86 -17.23 -15.23 15.35
C SER A 86 -16.04 -15.00 14.42
N CYS A 87 -15.83 -13.77 13.96
CA CYS A 87 -14.70 -13.50 13.08
C CYS A 87 -13.37 -13.56 13.83
N GLY A 88 -12.29 -13.72 13.09
CA GLY A 88 -10.92 -13.74 13.61
C GLY A 88 -10.24 -15.09 13.49
N THR A 89 -10.91 -16.10 12.94
CA THR A 89 -10.29 -17.37 12.56
C THR A 89 -9.74 -17.29 11.14
N LYS A 90 -8.80 -18.16 10.78
CA LYS A 90 -8.21 -18.18 9.43
C LYS A 90 -9.25 -18.39 8.32
N SER A 91 -10.26 -19.22 8.58
CA SER A 91 -11.37 -19.50 7.64
C SER A 91 -12.49 -18.46 7.69
N ALA A 92 -12.57 -17.65 8.75
CA ALA A 92 -13.54 -16.56 8.90
C ALA A 92 -12.85 -15.31 9.48
N PRO A 93 -12.02 -14.61 8.66
CA PRO A 93 -11.31 -13.43 9.12
C PRO A 93 -12.25 -12.25 9.39
N CYS A 94 -11.86 -11.35 10.28
CA CYS A 94 -12.55 -10.08 10.47
C CYS A 94 -12.30 -9.17 9.26
N LYS A 95 -13.25 -8.27 8.98
CA LYS A 95 -13.15 -7.34 7.86
C LYS A 95 -12.21 -6.18 8.12
N THR A 96 -12.15 -5.72 9.37
CA THR A 96 -11.38 -4.54 9.77
C THR A 96 -10.37 -4.86 10.87
N ILE A 97 -9.29 -4.10 10.90
CA ILE A 97 -8.18 -4.25 11.85
C ILE A 97 -8.67 -3.91 13.26
N ALA A 98 -9.41 -2.82 13.45
CA ALA A 98 -9.98 -2.44 14.75
C ALA A 98 -10.84 -3.56 15.35
N PHE A 99 -11.58 -4.28 14.50
CA PHE A 99 -12.39 -5.41 14.96
C PHE A 99 -11.52 -6.63 15.27
N GLY A 100 -10.47 -6.88 14.50
CA GLY A 100 -9.43 -7.87 14.82
C GLY A 100 -8.75 -7.62 16.18
N ILE A 101 -8.39 -6.38 16.47
CA ILE A 101 -7.83 -5.97 17.77
C ILE A 101 -8.82 -6.25 18.91
N THR A 102 -10.10 -5.95 18.69
CA THR A 102 -11.16 -6.24 19.67
C THR A 102 -11.31 -7.75 19.91
N ARG A 103 -11.08 -8.58 18.88
CA ARG A 103 -11.11 -10.04 18.98
C ARG A 103 -9.87 -10.64 19.62
N ALA A 104 -8.75 -9.93 19.59
CA ALA A 104 -7.50 -10.34 20.20
C ALA A 104 -7.55 -10.15 21.73
N VAL A 105 -8.36 -10.97 22.40
CA VAL A 105 -8.56 -10.94 23.85
C VAL A 105 -7.37 -11.59 24.56
N ASP A 106 -7.05 -12.82 24.16
CA ASP A 106 -6.02 -13.71 24.69
C ASP A 106 -4.93 -14.04 23.67
N LYS A 107 -5.05 -13.48 22.46
CA LYS A 107 -4.13 -13.69 21.36
C LYS A 107 -3.18 -12.49 21.20
N PRO A 108 -1.85 -12.69 21.22
CA PRO A 108 -0.89 -11.59 21.15
C PRO A 108 -0.73 -11.00 19.74
N THR A 109 -1.26 -11.66 18.69
CA THR A 109 -0.98 -11.26 17.31
C THR A 109 -2.26 -11.06 16.50
N VAL A 110 -2.30 -10.02 15.68
CA VAL A 110 -3.28 -9.80 14.62
C VAL A 110 -2.58 -9.92 13.27
N TYR A 111 -2.91 -10.96 12.51
CA TYR A 111 -2.44 -11.17 11.15
C TYR A 111 -3.37 -10.47 10.17
N VAL A 112 -2.81 -9.57 9.37
CA VAL A 112 -3.58 -8.73 8.44
C VAL A 112 -3.20 -9.09 7.01
N ALA A 113 -4.21 -9.51 6.24
CA ALA A 113 -4.06 -9.82 4.84
C ALA A 113 -3.89 -8.56 3.98
N ARG A 114 -3.25 -8.75 2.82
CA ARG A 114 -3.09 -7.77 1.77
C ARG A 114 -4.39 -7.04 1.50
N GLY A 115 -4.28 -5.73 1.40
CA GLY A 115 -5.40 -4.86 1.07
C GLY A 115 -5.29 -3.49 1.74
N THR A 116 -6.27 -2.65 1.39
CA THR A 116 -6.39 -1.30 1.95
C THR A 116 -7.53 -1.25 2.96
N TYR A 117 -7.19 -0.89 4.19
CA TYR A 117 -8.09 -0.76 5.32
C TYR A 117 -8.29 0.73 5.61
N VAL A 118 -9.46 1.25 5.27
CA VAL A 118 -9.80 2.66 5.53
C VAL A 118 -10.46 2.76 6.90
N GLU A 119 -9.64 2.93 7.93
CA GLU A 119 -10.07 2.97 9.32
C GLU A 119 -9.05 3.70 10.22
N HIS A 120 -9.53 4.18 11.37
CA HIS A 120 -8.66 4.63 12.45
C HIS A 120 -8.38 3.43 13.37
N VAL A 121 -7.11 3.20 13.69
CA VAL A 121 -6.68 2.04 14.47
C VAL A 121 -6.15 2.49 15.83
N THR A 122 -6.83 2.09 16.89
CA THR A 122 -6.34 2.25 18.27
C THR A 122 -5.61 0.98 18.71
N LEU A 123 -4.34 1.11 19.07
CA LEU A 123 -3.52 -0.01 19.52
C LEU A 123 -3.87 -0.43 20.94
N LYS A 124 -3.61 -1.72 21.22
CA LYS A 124 -3.80 -2.34 22.52
C LYS A 124 -2.44 -2.79 23.06
N LYS A 125 -2.27 -2.77 24.38
CA LYS A 125 -1.07 -3.29 25.03
C LYS A 125 -0.83 -4.77 24.72
N ASP A 126 0.43 -5.15 24.69
CA ASP A 126 0.93 -6.51 24.48
C ASP A 126 0.41 -7.16 23.18
N LEU A 127 0.09 -6.33 22.18
CA LEU A 127 -0.45 -6.76 20.90
C LEU A 127 0.48 -6.36 19.75
N GLU A 128 0.68 -7.30 18.84
CA GLU A 128 1.38 -7.09 17.60
C GLU A 128 0.43 -7.16 16.39
N ILE A 129 0.50 -6.17 15.51
CA ILE A 129 -0.20 -6.19 14.22
C ILE A 129 0.82 -6.50 13.14
N VAL A 130 0.64 -7.63 12.46
CA VAL A 130 1.55 -8.11 11.41
C VAL A 130 0.81 -8.08 10.07
N GLY A 131 1.20 -7.14 9.21
CA GLY A 131 0.73 -7.08 7.83
C GLY A 131 1.52 -8.00 6.91
N GLY A 132 1.25 -7.88 5.61
CA GLY A 132 1.98 -8.55 4.52
C GLY A 132 1.71 -10.04 4.42
N TRP A 133 0.45 -10.43 4.60
CA TRP A 133 -0.04 -11.77 4.33
C TRP A 133 -0.85 -11.80 3.04
N ASP A 134 -0.55 -12.75 2.16
CA ASP A 134 -1.37 -13.07 1.00
C ASP A 134 -2.36 -14.19 1.33
N VAL A 135 -3.60 -14.04 0.86
CA VAL A 135 -4.66 -15.01 1.07
C VAL A 135 -5.15 -15.53 -0.28
N THR A 136 -4.74 -16.75 -0.62
CA THR A 136 -5.09 -17.41 -1.87
C THR A 136 -5.91 -18.66 -1.56
N ALA A 137 -7.17 -18.70 -2.01
CA ALA A 137 -8.09 -19.82 -1.75
C ALA A 137 -8.18 -20.23 -0.26
N GLY A 138 -8.05 -19.26 0.66
CA GLY A 138 -8.09 -19.49 2.12
C GLY A 138 -6.76 -19.92 2.74
N ALA A 139 -5.72 -20.15 1.94
CA ALA A 139 -4.36 -20.34 2.42
C ALA A 139 -3.70 -18.99 2.68
N TRP A 140 -3.06 -18.86 3.84
CA TRP A 140 -2.34 -17.66 4.25
C TRP A 140 -0.84 -17.90 4.11
N SER A 141 -0.17 -17.05 3.34
CA SER A 141 1.27 -17.10 3.09
C SER A 141 1.89 -15.71 3.22
N ARG A 142 3.17 -15.64 3.55
CA ARG A 142 3.90 -14.37 3.58
C ARG A 142 3.98 -13.75 2.17
N SER A 143 3.76 -12.45 2.06
CA SER A 143 4.01 -11.71 0.81
C SER A 143 5.49 -11.69 0.48
N CYS A 144 5.84 -12.05 -0.75
CA CYS A 144 7.22 -12.14 -1.21
C CYS A 144 7.77 -10.85 -1.80
N ILE A 145 6.87 -10.04 -2.38
CA ILE A 145 7.19 -8.76 -3.00
C ILE A 145 6.67 -7.67 -2.07
N GLU A 146 7.58 -6.85 -1.56
CA GLU A 146 7.32 -5.67 -0.70
C GLU A 146 6.26 -5.97 0.38
N PRO A 147 6.53 -6.91 1.31
CA PRO A 147 5.58 -7.30 2.34
C PRO A 147 5.07 -6.15 3.21
N GLU A 148 5.86 -5.10 3.39
CA GLU A 148 5.50 -3.87 4.08
C GLU A 148 4.41 -3.08 3.34
N ASP A 149 4.37 -3.14 2.01
CA ASP A 149 3.45 -2.34 1.18
C ASP A 149 2.19 -3.11 0.80
N ALA A 150 2.18 -4.43 1.05
CA ALA A 150 1.02 -5.30 0.82
C ALA A 150 -0.19 -4.95 1.70
N THR A 151 0.03 -4.51 2.94
CA THR A 151 -1.05 -4.14 3.86
C THR A 151 -1.03 -2.66 4.15
N VAL A 152 -2.12 -1.99 3.81
CA VAL A 152 -2.21 -0.54 3.81
C VAL A 152 -3.30 -0.10 4.77
N ILE A 153 -2.93 0.66 5.80
CA ILE A 153 -3.87 1.29 6.72
C ILE A 153 -4.00 2.74 6.33
N ARG A 154 -5.21 3.20 6.00
CA ARG A 154 -5.48 4.57 5.58
C ARG A 154 -6.48 5.22 6.51
N ALA A 155 -6.19 6.43 6.98
CA ALA A 155 -7.16 7.20 7.76
C ALA A 155 -8.44 7.49 6.93
N PRO A 156 -9.65 7.34 7.51
CA PRO A 156 -10.89 7.87 6.95
C PRO A 156 -10.83 9.39 6.77
N SER A 157 -11.69 9.94 5.91
CA SER A 157 -11.70 11.39 5.63
C SER A 157 -11.98 12.27 6.85
N ALA A 158 -12.72 11.75 7.84
CA ALA A 158 -13.03 12.45 9.09
C ALA A 158 -11.87 12.41 10.11
N GLU A 159 -10.86 11.58 9.89
CA GLU A 159 -9.81 11.29 10.85
C GLU A 159 -8.51 12.00 10.50
N ARG A 160 -7.83 12.47 11.54
CA ARG A 160 -6.54 13.16 11.46
C ARG A 160 -5.36 12.26 11.78
N VAL A 161 -5.64 11.15 12.47
CA VAL A 161 -4.66 10.19 12.95
C VAL A 161 -5.02 8.82 12.38
N THR A 162 -4.08 8.16 11.69
CA THR A 162 -4.33 6.80 11.16
C THR A 162 -4.20 5.74 12.25
N VAL A 163 -3.12 5.79 13.03
CA VAL A 163 -2.87 4.84 14.13
C VAL A 163 -2.59 5.60 15.43
N GLU A 164 -3.27 5.22 16.50
CA GLU A 164 -3.10 5.83 17.82
C GLU A 164 -2.75 4.78 18.89
N ALA A 165 -1.75 5.09 19.71
CA ALA A 165 -1.45 4.45 20.97
C ALA A 165 -1.50 5.50 22.09
N ARG A 166 -2.38 5.32 23.06
CA ARG A 166 -2.55 6.26 24.17
C ARG A 166 -2.60 5.50 25.48
N ASP A 167 -1.75 5.92 26.42
CA ASP A 167 -1.72 5.41 27.80
C ASP A 167 -1.82 3.87 27.88
N LEU A 168 -1.04 3.16 27.05
CA LEU A 168 -1.17 1.71 26.87
C LEU A 168 -0.89 0.92 28.15
N GLY A 169 0.04 1.39 28.99
CA GLY A 169 0.51 0.62 30.14
C GLY A 169 1.39 -0.58 29.74
N GLY A 170 2.01 -0.55 28.56
CA GLY A 170 2.77 -1.66 27.98
C GLY A 170 3.27 -1.35 26.56
N GLU A 171 3.66 -2.40 25.84
CA GLU A 171 4.18 -2.30 24.47
C GLU A 171 3.14 -2.73 23.43
N ALA A 172 3.02 -1.97 22.34
CA ALA A 172 2.39 -2.44 21.11
C ALA A 172 3.43 -2.55 19.99
N ARG A 173 3.23 -3.47 19.05
CA ARG A 173 4.14 -3.67 17.92
C ARG A 173 3.41 -3.59 16.58
N LEU A 174 4.02 -2.93 15.61
CA LEU A 174 3.56 -2.89 14.23
C LEU A 174 4.66 -3.45 13.34
N THR A 175 4.31 -4.46 12.54
CA THR A 175 5.26 -5.21 11.73
C THR A 175 4.76 -5.31 10.29
N LEU A 176 5.57 -4.88 9.32
CA LEU A 176 5.32 -5.07 7.88
C LEU A 176 3.98 -4.47 7.41
N LEU A 177 3.86 -3.16 7.61
CA LEU A 177 2.65 -2.38 7.31
C LEU A 177 3.01 -1.08 6.60
N ARG A 178 2.11 -0.61 5.74
CA ARG A 178 2.12 0.75 5.20
C ARG A 178 1.00 1.56 5.82
N ILE A 179 1.35 2.69 6.40
CA ILE A 179 0.42 3.58 7.09
C ILE A 179 0.32 4.86 6.28
N GLU A 180 -0.86 5.14 5.75
CA GLU A 180 -1.16 6.32 4.97
C GLU A 180 -2.11 7.24 5.73
N SER A 181 -1.93 8.55 5.57
CA SER A 181 -3.01 9.48 5.88
C SER A 181 -4.14 9.39 4.85
N LYS A 182 -5.23 10.11 5.11
CA LYS A 182 -6.23 10.41 4.08
C LYS A 182 -5.61 11.13 2.88
N GLY A 183 -6.28 11.08 1.73
CA GLY A 183 -5.79 11.70 0.50
C GLY A 183 -5.78 13.22 0.56
N GLN A 184 -4.92 13.86 -0.23
CA GLN A 184 -4.75 15.33 -0.24
C GLN A 184 -6.05 16.10 -0.48
N SER A 185 -6.96 15.55 -1.29
CA SER A 185 -8.27 16.15 -1.57
C SER A 185 -9.23 16.14 -0.36
N GLN A 186 -8.89 15.40 0.69
CA GLN A 186 -9.71 15.21 1.90
C GLN A 186 -9.17 16.01 3.10
N VAL A 187 -8.11 16.79 2.90
CA VAL A 187 -7.47 17.59 3.96
C VAL A 187 -8.11 18.98 4.00
N GLY A 188 -8.74 19.30 5.13
CA GLY A 188 -9.37 20.59 5.36
C GLY A 188 -8.36 21.70 5.68
N ALA A 189 -8.75 22.97 5.51
CA ALA A 189 -7.91 24.10 5.90
C ALA A 189 -7.61 24.07 7.41
N GLY A 190 -6.37 24.37 7.78
CA GLY A 190 -5.86 24.33 9.16
C GLY A 190 -5.68 22.93 9.74
N GLU A 191 -5.89 21.88 8.94
CA GLU A 191 -5.79 20.50 9.42
C GLU A 191 -4.35 20.00 9.42
N SER A 192 -3.92 19.44 10.55
CA SER A 192 -2.69 18.66 10.66
C SER A 192 -3.01 17.17 10.66
N LEU A 193 -2.19 16.38 9.97
CA LEU A 193 -2.31 14.94 9.84
C LEU A 193 -1.17 14.24 10.56
N TYR A 194 -1.45 13.05 11.08
CA TYR A 194 -0.48 12.20 11.74
C TYR A 194 -0.67 10.76 11.27
N GLY A 195 0.41 10.12 10.81
CA GLY A 195 0.36 8.69 10.47
C GLY A 195 0.22 7.84 11.74
N VAL A 196 1.10 8.08 12.71
CA VAL A 196 1.13 7.36 13.99
C VAL A 196 1.28 8.37 15.13
N VAL A 197 0.49 8.22 16.17
CA VAL A 197 0.59 9.01 17.41
C VAL A 197 0.69 8.06 18.59
N ALA A 198 1.80 8.14 19.33
CA ALA A 198 2.00 7.43 20.59
C ALA A 198 2.12 8.44 21.73
N THR A 199 1.25 8.36 22.73
CA THR A 199 1.20 9.28 23.88
C THR A 199 1.03 8.54 25.19
N GLY A 200 1.46 9.16 26.29
CA GLY A 200 1.42 8.58 27.63
C GLY A 200 2.78 8.05 28.09
N ALA A 201 3.12 8.27 29.36
CA ALA A 201 4.42 7.89 29.92
C ALA A 201 4.64 6.37 30.00
N SER A 202 3.56 5.59 29.93
CA SER A 202 3.56 4.12 29.99
C SER A 202 3.38 3.46 28.63
N THR A 203 3.45 4.23 27.55
CA THR A 203 3.25 3.74 26.18
C THR A 203 4.59 3.44 25.52
N SER A 204 4.83 2.17 25.18
CA SER A 204 5.90 1.75 24.28
C SER A 204 5.30 1.33 22.94
N LEU A 205 5.90 1.76 21.83
CA LEU A 205 5.50 1.38 20.47
C LEU A 205 6.74 0.99 19.68
N ALA A 206 6.81 -0.27 19.26
CA ALA A 206 7.86 -0.75 18.37
C ALA A 206 7.33 -0.83 16.93
N LEU A 207 8.12 -0.33 15.98
CA LEU A 207 7.84 -0.38 14.56
C LEU A 207 8.92 -1.22 13.89
N SER A 208 8.53 -2.24 13.12
CA SER A 208 9.45 -3.11 12.40
C SER A 208 9.03 -3.23 10.95
N ASN A 209 9.85 -2.68 10.05
CA ASN A 209 9.55 -2.61 8.61
C ASN A 209 8.18 -1.98 8.32
N VAL A 210 7.94 -0.81 8.92
CA VAL A 210 6.71 -0.03 8.73
C VAL A 210 7.02 1.18 7.87
N ARG A 211 6.28 1.36 6.78
CA ARG A 211 6.33 2.56 5.94
C ARG A 211 5.23 3.52 6.37
N ILE A 212 5.57 4.78 6.61
CA ILE A 212 4.60 5.83 6.99
C ILE A 212 4.61 6.93 5.94
N GLU A 213 3.45 7.20 5.34
CA GLU A 213 3.26 8.20 4.29
C GLU A 213 2.14 9.15 4.72
N VAL A 214 2.47 10.43 4.84
CA VAL A 214 1.50 11.47 5.23
C VAL A 214 1.50 12.54 4.14
N VAL A 215 0.31 12.88 3.64
CA VAL A 215 0.15 13.94 2.64
C VAL A 215 0.34 15.32 3.28
N GLY A 216 0.39 16.37 2.45
CA GLY A 216 0.55 17.74 2.93
C GLY A 216 -0.57 18.16 3.90
N ALA A 217 -0.21 18.95 4.91
CA ALA A 217 -1.19 19.56 5.81
C ALA A 217 -2.14 20.50 5.05
N GLY A 218 -3.27 20.81 5.70
CA GLY A 218 -4.24 21.77 5.20
C GLY A 218 -3.63 23.15 5.00
N SER A 219 -4.16 23.89 4.03
CA SER A 219 -3.82 25.31 3.85
C SER A 219 -4.10 26.10 5.14
N GLY A 220 -3.28 27.11 5.44
CA GLY A 220 -3.52 27.98 6.59
C GLY A 220 -4.88 28.69 6.48
N THR A 221 -5.55 28.89 7.61
CA THR A 221 -6.77 29.71 7.66
C THR A 221 -6.42 31.18 7.54
N ASN A 222 -7.32 31.98 6.92
CA ASN A 222 -7.17 33.44 6.91
C ASN A 222 -7.01 33.98 8.33
N GLY A 223 -6.16 35.00 8.48
CA GLY A 223 -6.05 35.75 9.74
C GLY A 223 -7.38 36.41 10.11
N ARG A 224 -7.60 36.65 11.41
CA ARG A 224 -8.75 37.45 11.86
C ARG A 224 -8.57 38.92 11.41
N PRO A 225 -9.65 39.62 11.03
CA PRO A 225 -9.60 41.07 10.82
C PRO A 225 -9.11 41.78 12.10
N GLY A 226 -8.26 42.79 11.93
CA GLY A 226 -7.72 43.63 13.01
C GLY A 226 -8.63 44.78 13.41
#